data_AF-A0A9D9LA24-F1
#
_entry.id   AF-A0A9D9LA24-F1
#
_cell.length_a   1.000
_cell.length_b   1.000
_cell.length_c   1.000
_cell.angle_alpha   90.00
_cell.angle_beta   90.00
_cell.angle_gamma   90.00
#
_symmetry.space_group_name_H-M   'P 1'
#
loop_
_entity.id
_entity.type
_entity.pdbx_description
1 polymer ?
#
loop_
_entity_poly.entity_id
_entity_poly.type
_entity_poly.pdbx_seq_one_letter_code
_entity_poly.pdbx_strand_id
1 'polypeptide(L)'
;MDCLDAFQAYMTKGCTVGLVGVGALGSRMREVAEAMGCQTILCDPPRNYAEAEELSEHFFDLWGNGMGGCQVTNEGLEVLVPLSALVRAEVISVQVPLTDEPPFPTRGLIDARFLASLKPETQVLCFSPVEVIAPEVRNDKRIVFFR
;
A
#
# COMPACT_ATOMS: atom_id res chain seq x y z
N MET A 1 5.50 17.87 14.07
CA MET A 1 5.86 16.80 13.12
C MET A 1 4.58 16.40 12.46
N ASP A 2 4.45 16.69 11.16
CA ASP A 2 3.27 16.25 10.42
C ASP A 2 3.41 14.74 10.07
N CYS A 3 2.37 14.16 9.48
CA CYS A 3 2.38 12.74 9.11
C CYS A 3 3.44 12.40 8.05
N LEU A 4 3.86 13.35 7.21
CA LEU A 4 4.87 13.15 6.19
C LEU A 4 6.27 13.16 6.80
N ASP A 5 6.55 14.08 7.74
CA ASP A 5 7.78 14.07 8.53
C ASP A 5 7.94 12.75 9.28
N ALA A 6 6.85 12.29 9.91
CA ALA A 6 6.82 11.06 10.69
C ALA A 6 7.05 9.83 9.80
N PHE A 7 6.43 9.80 8.61
CA PHE A 7 6.67 8.80 7.58
C PHE A 7 8.13 8.81 7.10
N GLN A 8 8.67 9.99 6.81
CA GLN A 8 10.05 10.17 6.32
C GLN A 8 11.10 9.68 7.31
N ALA A 9 10.84 9.81 8.62
CA ALA A 9 11.77 9.38 9.67
C ALA A 9 12.06 7.86 9.68
N TYR A 10 11.22 7.04 9.05
CA TYR A 10 11.41 5.58 8.95
C TYR A 10 12.12 5.15 7.66
N MET A 11 12.37 6.07 6.73
CA MET A 11 12.99 5.76 5.45
C MET A 11 14.50 5.99 5.47
N THR A 12 15.23 5.11 4.80
CA THR A 12 16.63 5.34 4.44
C THR A 12 16.73 5.70 2.96
N LYS A 13 17.77 6.47 2.59
CA LYS A 13 17.98 6.88 1.19
C LYS A 13 18.07 5.64 0.30
N GLY A 14 17.23 5.58 -0.73
CA GLY A 14 17.23 4.47 -1.68
C GLY A 14 16.49 3.20 -1.22
N CYS A 15 15.79 3.23 -0.08
CA CYS A 15 15.00 2.08 0.36
C CYS A 15 13.83 1.78 -0.59
N THR A 16 13.23 0.60 -0.42
CA THR A 16 11.98 0.25 -1.11
C THR A 16 10.78 0.50 -0.20
N VAL A 17 9.82 1.29 -0.67
CA VAL A 17 8.61 1.68 0.06
C VAL A 17 7.38 1.07 -0.60
N GLY A 18 6.60 0.30 0.16
CA GLY A 18 5.27 -0.17 -0.23
C GLY A 18 4.18 0.79 0.25
N LEU A 19 3.28 1.22 -0.62
CA LEU A 19 2.15 2.08 -0.27
C LEU A 19 0.84 1.33 -0.46
N VAL A 20 0.03 1.24 0.60
CA VAL A 20 -1.29 0.62 0.59
C VAL A 20 -2.35 1.72 0.71
N GLY A 21 -3.04 1.97 -0.40
CA GLY A 21 -3.91 3.13 -0.57
C GLY A 21 -3.13 4.34 -1.08
N VAL A 22 -3.30 4.68 -2.36
CA VAL A 22 -2.56 5.76 -3.04
C VAL A 22 -3.48 6.97 -3.26
N GLY A 23 -4.37 7.23 -2.28
CA GLY A 23 -5.24 8.41 -2.22
C GLY A 23 -4.48 9.73 -2.02
N ALA A 24 -5.17 10.79 -1.61
CA ALA A 24 -4.56 12.11 -1.39
C ALA A 24 -3.33 12.08 -0.46
N LEU A 25 -3.35 11.27 0.60
CA LEU A 25 -2.20 11.10 1.50
C LEU A 25 -1.13 10.18 0.91
N GLY A 26 -1.56 9.06 0.32
CA GLY A 26 -0.65 8.07 -0.28
C GLY A 26 0.18 8.65 -1.43
N SER A 27 -0.42 9.47 -2.31
CA SER A 27 0.31 10.17 -3.38
C SER A 27 1.37 11.12 -2.84
N ARG A 28 1.09 11.84 -1.75
CA ARG A 28 2.08 12.73 -1.12
C ARG A 28 3.20 11.94 -0.45
N MET A 29 2.89 10.80 0.16
CA MET A 29 3.93 9.90 0.69
C MET A 29 4.79 9.29 -0.43
N ARG A 30 4.20 8.99 -1.59
CA ARG A 30 4.95 8.60 -2.80
C ARG A 30 5.95 9.68 -3.20
N GLU A 31 5.50 10.93 -3.33
CA GLU A 31 6.37 12.07 -3.66
C GLU A 31 7.54 12.21 -2.68
N VAL A 32 7.27 12.10 -1.37
CA VAL A 32 8.32 12.19 -0.32
C VAL A 32 9.31 11.02 -0.44
N ALA A 33 8.83 9.80 -0.68
CA ALA A 33 9.69 8.63 -0.86
C ALA A 33 10.58 8.76 -2.11
N GLU A 34 10.00 9.18 -3.24
CA GLU A 34 10.72 9.38 -4.51
C GLU A 34 11.75 10.50 -4.39
N ALA A 35 11.42 11.60 -3.70
CA ALA A 35 12.38 12.68 -3.41
C ALA A 35 13.57 12.21 -2.55
N MET A 36 13.37 11.18 -1.71
CA MET A 36 14.42 10.49 -0.96
C MET A 36 15.21 9.47 -1.80
N GLY A 37 14.90 9.35 -3.09
CA GLY A 37 15.49 8.39 -4.01
C GLY A 37 15.02 6.96 -3.80
N CYS A 38 13.94 6.75 -3.04
CA CYS A 38 13.39 5.43 -2.75
C CYS A 38 12.63 4.87 -3.96
N GLN A 39 12.60 3.55 -4.08
CA GLN A 39 11.72 2.86 -5.02
C GLN A 39 10.34 2.69 -4.39
N THR A 40 9.27 2.98 -5.13
CA THR A 40 7.89 2.86 -4.64
C THR A 40 7.19 1.66 -5.28
N ILE A 41 6.42 0.93 -4.47
CA ILE A 41 5.57 -0.20 -4.87
C ILE A 41 4.14 0.14 -4.42
N LEU A 42 3.21 0.25 -5.37
CA LEU A 42 1.90 0.85 -5.13
C LEU A 42 0.81 -0.23 -5.08
N CYS A 43 -0.04 -0.24 -4.06
CA CYS A 43 -1.17 -1.15 -3.94
C CYS A 43 -2.46 -0.36 -3.68
N ASP A 44 -3.31 -0.25 -4.70
CA ASP A 44 -4.63 0.39 -4.60
C ASP A 44 -5.65 -0.36 -5.49
N PRO A 45 -6.23 -1.46 -5.01
CA PRO A 45 -7.21 -2.22 -5.79
C PRO A 45 -8.41 -1.40 -6.26
N PRO A 46 -9.04 -0.51 -5.46
CA PRO A 46 -10.10 0.37 -5.96
C PRO A 46 -9.71 1.18 -7.19
N ARG A 47 -8.54 1.83 -7.20
CA ARG A 47 -8.06 2.57 -8.37
C ARG A 47 -7.79 1.67 -9.57
N ASN A 48 -7.32 0.46 -9.32
CA ASN A 48 -7.08 -0.54 -10.36
C ASN A 48 -8.38 -0.96 -11.07
N TYR A 49 -9.49 -1.05 -10.33
CA TYR A 49 -10.79 -1.47 -10.88
C TYR A 49 -11.58 -0.35 -11.56
N ALA A 50 -11.39 0.91 -11.14
CA ALA A 50 -12.07 2.06 -11.76
C ALA A 50 -11.77 2.19 -13.27
N GLU A 51 -10.58 1.76 -13.71
CA GLU A 51 -10.21 1.73 -15.14
C GLU A 51 -10.65 0.45 -15.87
N ALA A 52 -10.81 -0.66 -15.14
CA ALA A 52 -11.25 -1.93 -15.71
C ALA A 52 -12.75 -1.93 -16.09
N GLU A 53 -13.58 -1.09 -15.47
CA GLU A 53 -14.97 -0.89 -15.91
C GLU A 53 -15.05 -0.08 -17.23
N GLU A 54 -14.07 0.79 -17.52
CA GLU A 54 -14.00 1.52 -18.79
C GLU A 54 -13.42 0.66 -19.95
N LEU A 55 -12.67 -0.39 -19.63
CA LEU A 55 -12.01 -1.27 -20.59
C LEU A 55 -12.67 -2.67 -20.57
N SER A 56 -13.61 -2.88 -21.50
CA SER A 56 -14.43 -4.08 -21.80
C SER A 56 -13.99 -5.45 -21.24
N GLU A 57 -14.98 -6.33 -21.00
CA GLU A 57 -14.90 -7.74 -20.52
C GLU A 57 -13.69 -8.58 -20.99
N HIS A 58 -13.10 -8.29 -22.15
CA HIS A 58 -11.91 -8.96 -22.70
C HIS A 58 -10.59 -8.64 -21.95
N PHE A 59 -10.54 -7.54 -21.20
CA PHE A 59 -9.37 -7.20 -20.37
C PHE A 59 -9.33 -7.99 -19.06
N PHE A 60 -10.48 -8.50 -18.59
CA PHE A 60 -10.56 -9.27 -17.36
C PHE A 60 -9.76 -10.58 -17.42
N ASP A 61 -9.63 -11.20 -18.60
CA ASP A 61 -8.84 -12.43 -18.79
C ASP A 61 -7.31 -12.18 -18.74
N LEU A 62 -6.85 -10.99 -19.13
CA LEU A 62 -5.45 -10.59 -19.02
C LEU A 62 -5.08 -10.18 -17.58
N TRP A 63 -6.09 -9.80 -16.79
CA TRP A 63 -5.92 -9.18 -15.48
C TRP A 63 -6.26 -10.08 -14.29
N GLY A 64 -7.26 -10.96 -14.46
CA GLY A 64 -7.87 -11.79 -13.42
C GLY A 64 -6.97 -12.88 -12.84
N ASN A 65 -5.74 -13.04 -13.36
CA ASN A 65 -4.76 -14.00 -12.90
C ASN A 65 -3.77 -13.44 -11.85
N GLY A 66 -4.07 -12.30 -11.23
CA GLY A 66 -3.27 -11.78 -10.11
C GLY A 66 -2.01 -11.00 -10.52
N MET A 67 -1.99 -10.47 -11.74
CA MET A 67 -0.97 -9.51 -12.18
C MET A 67 -1.50 -8.09 -11.93
N GLY A 68 -0.64 -7.20 -11.44
CA GLY A 68 -1.01 -5.85 -10.97
C GLY A 68 -1.46 -4.84 -12.04
N GLY A 69 -1.98 -3.71 -11.53
CA GLY A 69 -2.38 -2.42 -12.12
C GLY A 69 -1.43 -1.70 -13.02
N CYS A 70 -1.99 -0.95 -13.96
CA CYS A 70 -1.27 0.09 -14.63
C CYS A 70 -2.21 1.24 -14.95
N GLN A 71 -2.09 2.34 -14.21
CA GLN A 71 -2.85 3.56 -14.42
C GLN A 71 -1.99 4.56 -15.20
N VAL A 72 -2.56 5.20 -16.21
CA VAL A 72 -1.91 6.30 -16.92
C VAL A 72 -2.29 7.60 -16.23
N THR A 73 -1.32 8.28 -15.63
CA THR A 73 -1.49 9.62 -15.07
C THR A 73 -0.88 10.68 -15.99
N ASN A 74 -1.11 11.96 -15.68
CA ASN A 74 -0.43 13.06 -16.36
C ASN A 74 1.09 13.05 -16.14
N GLU A 75 1.57 12.38 -15.09
CA GLU A 75 3.00 12.22 -14.76
C GLU A 75 3.63 10.95 -15.36
N GLY A 76 2.84 10.05 -15.97
CA GLY A 76 3.34 8.85 -16.63
C GLY A 76 2.56 7.59 -16.25
N LEU A 77 3.25 6.44 -16.35
CA LEU A 77 2.66 5.13 -16.13
C LEU A 77 2.87 4.69 -14.67
N GLU A 78 1.79 4.61 -13.89
CA GLU A 78 1.81 4.10 -12.51
C GLU A 78 1.45 2.61 -12.49
N VAL A 79 2.38 1.76 -12.07
CA VAL A 79 2.13 0.31 -11.89
C VAL A 79 1.58 0.06 -10.49
N LEU A 80 0.31 -0.34 -10.37
CA LEU A 80 -0.25 -0.83 -9.11
C LEU A 80 -0.02 -2.35 -9.03
N VAL A 81 0.04 -2.91 -7.83
CA VAL A 81 0.30 -4.33 -7.63
C VAL A 81 -0.58 -4.87 -6.51
N PRO A 82 -0.84 -6.19 -6.45
CA PRO A 82 -1.52 -6.77 -5.30
C PRO A 82 -0.70 -6.57 -4.02
N LEU A 83 -1.38 -6.60 -2.87
CA LEU A 83 -0.75 -6.47 -1.55
C LEU A 83 0.44 -7.43 -1.37
N SER A 84 0.35 -8.65 -1.89
CA SER A 84 1.41 -9.66 -1.81
C SER A 84 2.73 -9.26 -2.49
N ALA A 85 2.74 -8.27 -3.39
CA ALA A 85 3.97 -7.78 -4.01
C ALA A 85 4.80 -6.90 -3.07
N LEU A 86 4.20 -6.36 -2.00
CA LEU A 86 4.87 -5.48 -1.05
C LEU A 86 5.84 -6.22 -0.12
N VAL A 87 5.93 -7.55 -0.18
CA VAL A 87 6.92 -8.36 0.56
C VAL A 87 8.38 -7.95 0.32
N ARG A 88 8.63 -7.22 -0.78
CA ARG A 88 9.95 -6.69 -1.13
C ARG A 88 10.29 -5.38 -0.42
N ALA A 89 9.30 -4.67 0.11
CA ALA A 89 9.47 -3.38 0.75
C ALA A 89 10.18 -3.47 2.10
N GLU A 90 10.94 -2.43 2.43
CA GLU A 90 11.60 -2.22 3.71
C GLU A 90 10.72 -1.37 4.64
N VAL A 91 9.91 -0.49 4.05
CA VAL A 91 8.88 0.28 4.76
C VAL A 91 7.57 0.08 4.02
N ILE A 92 6.50 -0.26 4.74
CA ILE A 92 5.14 -0.34 4.21
C ILE A 92 4.30 0.71 4.91
N SER A 93 3.63 1.57 4.15
CA SER A 93 2.72 2.57 4.67
C SER A 93 1.28 2.22 4.33
N VAL A 94 0.38 2.30 5.30
CA VAL A 94 -1.03 1.91 5.15
C VAL A 94 -1.96 3.09 5.40
N GLN A 95 -2.66 3.53 4.36
CA GLN A 95 -3.55 4.70 4.30
C GLN A 95 -4.87 4.35 3.60
N VAL A 96 -5.66 3.48 4.22
CA VAL A 96 -6.96 3.06 3.68
C VAL A 96 -8.09 3.43 4.65
N PRO A 97 -9.31 3.72 4.14
CA PRO A 97 -10.47 3.82 5.02
C PRO A 97 -10.73 2.46 5.69
N LEU A 98 -11.39 2.46 6.84
CA LEU A 98 -11.93 1.22 7.42
C LEU A 98 -13.28 0.92 6.77
N THR A 99 -13.37 -0.20 6.06
CA THR A 99 -14.62 -0.68 5.46
C THR A 99 -14.70 -2.20 5.54
N ASP A 100 -15.91 -2.70 5.75
CA ASP A 100 -16.25 -4.12 5.67
C ASP A 100 -17.03 -4.44 4.37
N GLU A 101 -17.30 -3.42 3.54
CA GLU A 101 -18.09 -3.57 2.33
C GLU A 101 -17.25 -4.12 1.17
N PRO A 102 -17.82 -5.05 0.37
CA PRO A 102 -17.17 -5.50 -0.87
C PRO A 102 -17.10 -4.37 -1.91
N PRO A 103 -16.19 -4.45 -2.90
CA PRO A 103 -15.29 -5.59 -3.17
C PRO A 103 -13.94 -5.53 -2.43
N PHE A 104 -13.62 -4.43 -1.74
CA PHE A 104 -12.30 -4.22 -1.12
C PHE A 104 -12.40 -3.93 0.39
N PRO A 105 -12.80 -4.92 1.21
CA PRO A 105 -12.81 -4.76 2.66
C PRO A 105 -11.38 -4.55 3.17
N THR A 106 -11.23 -3.69 4.18
CA THR A 106 -9.91 -3.30 4.72
C THR A 106 -9.73 -3.68 6.19
N ARG A 107 -10.78 -4.16 6.87
CA ARG A 107 -10.65 -4.70 8.23
C ARG A 107 -9.73 -5.91 8.22
N GLY A 108 -8.70 -5.88 9.05
CA GLY A 108 -7.70 -6.95 9.12
C GLY A 108 -6.88 -7.13 7.85
N LEU A 109 -6.82 -6.11 6.98
CA LEU A 109 -6.05 -6.13 5.73
C LEU A 109 -4.59 -6.54 5.96
N ILE A 110 -3.99 -6.04 7.05
CA ILE A 110 -2.67 -6.49 7.50
C ILE A 110 -2.89 -7.58 8.55
N ASP A 111 -2.81 -8.83 8.12
CA ASP A 111 -2.99 -10.01 8.95
C ASP A 111 -1.66 -10.72 9.28
N ALA A 112 -1.74 -11.78 10.09
CA ALA A 112 -0.57 -12.60 10.44
C ALA A 112 0.10 -13.24 9.21
N ARG A 113 -0.67 -13.60 8.18
CA ARG A 113 -0.14 -14.26 6.98
C ARG A 113 0.72 -13.30 6.17
N PHE A 114 0.21 -12.10 5.89
CA PHE A 114 0.95 -11.08 5.17
C PHE A 114 2.18 -10.64 5.97
N LEU A 115 2.01 -10.40 7.28
CA LEU A 115 3.12 -9.98 8.13
C LEU A 115 4.24 -11.03 8.24
N ALA A 116 3.89 -12.32 8.22
CA ALA A 116 4.86 -13.42 8.18
C ALA A 116 5.61 -13.53 6.84
N SER A 117 5.07 -12.97 5.77
CA SER A 117 5.70 -12.96 4.44
C SER A 117 6.70 -11.81 4.24
N LEU A 118 6.70 -10.82 5.15
CA LEU A 118 7.62 -9.68 5.09
C LEU A 118 9.03 -10.05 5.55
N LYS A 119 10.01 -9.22 5.17
CA LYS A 119 11.36 -9.31 5.74
C LYS A 119 11.29 -9.04 7.26
N PRO A 120 12.17 -9.66 8.06
CA PRO A 120 12.17 -9.45 9.52
C PRO A 120 12.32 -7.99 9.96
N GLU A 121 12.98 -7.15 9.15
CA GLU A 121 13.24 -5.74 9.46
C GLU A 121 12.21 -4.77 8.85
N THR A 122 11.24 -5.26 8.06
CA THR A 122 10.24 -4.40 7.41
C THR A 122 9.41 -3.68 8.47
N GLN A 123 9.32 -2.35 8.39
CA GLN A 123 8.45 -1.54 9.23
C GLN A 123 7.10 -1.34 8.55
N VAL A 124 5.99 -1.49 9.29
CA VAL A 124 4.62 -1.22 8.83
C VAL A 124 4.09 0.01 9.56
N LEU A 125 3.87 1.09 8.82
CA LEU A 125 3.43 2.38 9.32
C LEU A 125 1.92 2.54 9.05
N CYS A 126 1.11 2.43 10.10
CA CYS A 126 -0.34 2.50 10.01
C CYS A 126 -0.83 3.91 10.29
N PHE A 127 -1.34 4.58 9.25
CA PHE A 127 -2.03 5.87 9.32
C PHE A 127 -3.55 5.73 9.11
N SER A 128 -4.04 4.50 9.30
CA SER A 128 -5.44 4.11 9.14
C SER A 128 -6.04 3.76 10.51
N PRO A 129 -7.37 3.58 10.64
CA PRO A 129 -7.96 3.03 11.85
C PRO A 129 -7.31 1.70 12.24
N VAL A 130 -7.14 1.47 13.54
CA VAL A 130 -6.39 0.32 14.08
C VAL A 130 -6.95 -1.03 13.60
N GLU A 131 -8.24 -1.07 13.26
CA GLU A 131 -8.94 -2.24 12.77
C GLU A 131 -8.52 -2.69 11.37
N VAL A 132 -7.81 -1.85 10.61
CA VAL A 132 -7.13 -2.27 9.38
C VAL A 132 -6.02 -3.28 9.66
N ILE A 133 -5.47 -3.27 10.87
CA ILE A 133 -4.52 -4.26 11.36
C ILE A 133 -5.29 -5.34 12.14
N ALA A 134 -5.08 -6.61 11.77
CA ALA A 134 -5.74 -7.74 12.41
C ALA A 134 -5.37 -7.80 13.91
N PRO A 135 -6.33 -8.09 14.81
CA PRO A 135 -6.13 -8.02 16.27
C PRO A 135 -4.88 -8.76 16.77
N GLU A 136 -4.61 -9.94 16.22
CA GLU A 136 -3.53 -10.85 16.60
C GLU A 136 -2.12 -10.30 16.33
N VAL A 137 -1.97 -9.34 15.43
CA VAL A 137 -0.67 -8.75 15.06
C VAL A 137 -0.45 -7.33 15.55
N ARG A 138 -1.42 -6.71 16.22
CA ARG A 138 -1.32 -5.30 16.66
C ARG A 138 -0.16 -5.03 17.63
N ASN A 139 0.35 -6.05 18.29
CA ASN A 139 1.51 -5.95 19.20
C ASN A 139 2.84 -6.33 18.54
N ASP A 140 2.86 -6.64 17.24
CA ASP A 140 4.11 -6.90 16.53
C ASP A 140 4.96 -5.63 16.50
N LYS A 141 6.22 -5.74 16.95
CA LYS A 141 7.18 -4.64 17.07
C LYS A 141 7.48 -3.92 15.74
N ARG A 142 7.14 -4.53 14.61
CA ARG A 142 7.29 -3.94 13.27
C ARG A 142 6.17 -2.97 12.93
N ILE A 143 5.06 -2.96 13.68
CA ILE A 143 3.91 -2.11 13.37
C ILE A 143 3.95 -0.85 14.23
N VAL A 144 3.92 0.29 13.57
CA VAL A 144 3.87 1.62 14.20
C VAL A 144 2.54 2.27 13.85
N PHE A 145 1.78 2.64 14.87
CA PHE A 145 0.50 3.32 14.70
C PHE A 145 0.67 4.83 14.84
N PHE A 146 0.17 5.57 13.86
CA PHE A 146 0.07 7.02 13.88
C PHE A 146 -1.37 7.43 14.16
N ARG A 147 -1.55 8.50 14.94
CA ARG A 147 -2.84 9.06 15.34
C ARG A 147 -3.03 10.44 14.74
#